data_AF-A0A6P2FD12-F1
#
_entry.id   AF-A0A6P2FD12-F1
#
_cell.length_a   1.000
_cell.length_b   1.000
_cell.length_c   1.000
_cell.angle_alpha   90.00
_cell.angle_beta   90.00
_cell.angle_gamma   90.00
#
_symmetry.space_group_name_H-M   'P 1'
#
loop_
_entity.id
_entity.type
_entity.pdbx_description
1 polymer ?
#
loop_
_entity_poly.entity_id
_entity_poly.type
_entity_poly.pdbx_seq_one_letter_code
_entity_poly.pdbx_strand_id
1 'polypeptide(L)'
;MDFAIPLSLASLFLATLLSNVLARWREKALAFDPVTHEARELLLRERAAPVPLCPTLGPEHWARLEAVQPSWRRHGFEAARTRYVEARNAFSRSEIDGELYYPNPAVVAGAAHQVLVLTERF
;
A
#
# COMPACT_ATOMS: atom_id res chain seq x y z
N MET A 1 -2.88 51.95 7.29
CA MET A 1 -2.58 51.28 6.00
C MET A 1 -3.08 49.85 6.12
N ASP A 2 -4.04 49.47 5.29
CA ASP A 2 -4.70 48.15 5.33
C ASP A 2 -3.84 47.08 4.67
N PHE A 3 -2.85 46.58 5.40
CA PHE A 3 -1.96 45.50 4.96
C PHE A 3 -2.61 44.12 4.99
N ALA A 4 -3.84 43.99 5.49
CA ALA A 4 -4.53 42.71 5.64
C ALA A 4 -4.79 42.01 4.28
N ILE A 5 -5.14 42.79 3.24
CA ILE A 5 -5.43 42.28 1.90
C ILE A 5 -4.16 41.79 1.18
N PRO A 6 -3.06 42.56 1.07
CA PRO A 6 -1.84 42.05 0.45
C PRO A 6 -1.19 40.91 1.24
N LEU A 7 -1.29 40.92 2.58
CA LEU A 7 -0.75 39.85 3.42
C LEU A 7 -1.52 38.53 3.25
N SER A 8 -2.85 38.58 3.16
CA SER A 8 -3.68 37.39 2.93
C SER A 8 -3.45 36.80 1.54
N LEU A 9 -3.34 37.63 0.49
CA LEU A 9 -2.98 37.18 -0.85
C LEU A 9 -1.59 36.55 -0.88
N ALA A 10 -0.59 37.16 -0.23
CA ALA A 10 0.76 36.59 -0.14
C ALA A 10 0.78 35.23 0.58
N SER A 11 0.00 35.09 1.67
CA SER A 11 -0.13 33.83 2.40
C SER A 11 -0.77 32.73 1.55
N LEU A 12 -1.83 33.06 0.80
CA LEU A 12 -2.48 32.11 -0.10
C LEU A 12 -1.55 31.66 -1.22
N PHE A 13 -0.82 32.60 -1.84
CA PHE A 13 0.18 32.28 -2.86
C PHE A 13 1.28 31.38 -2.29
N LEU A 14 1.82 31.70 -1.11
CA LEU A 14 2.85 30.91 -0.46
C LEU A 14 2.35 29.48 -0.16
N ALA A 15 1.13 29.34 0.38
CA ALA A 15 0.53 28.04 0.67
C ALA A 15 0.35 27.20 -0.60
N THR A 16 -0.09 27.82 -1.68
CA THR A 16 -0.30 27.14 -2.98
C THR A 16 1.04 26.69 -3.58
N LEU A 17 2.06 27.54 -3.50
CA LEU A 17 3.40 27.25 -4.01
C LEU A 17 4.09 26.15 -3.20
N LEU A 18 3.98 26.20 -1.87
CA LEU A 18 4.49 25.16 -0.98
C LEU A 18 3.79 23.82 -1.24
N SER A 19 2.47 23.82 -1.44
CA SER A 19 1.69 22.63 -1.78
C SER A 19 2.15 22.00 -3.10
N ASN A 20 2.35 22.81 -4.13
CA ASN A 20 2.84 22.34 -5.44
C ASN A 20 4.28 21.80 -5.37
N VAL A 21 5.16 22.43 -4.58
CA VAL A 21 6.52 21.94 -4.37
C VAL A 21 6.49 20.59 -3.65
N LEU A 22 5.75 20.47 -2.54
CA LEU A 22 5.60 19.22 -1.80
C LEU A 22 5.00 18.09 -2.67
N ALA A 23 3.99 18.41 -3.48
CA ALA A 23 3.40 17.47 -4.44
C ALA A 23 4.44 16.98 -5.45
N ARG A 24 5.22 17.89 -6.04
CA ARG A 24 6.25 17.55 -7.02
C ARG A 24 7.41 16.75 -6.43
N TRP A 25 7.79 17.02 -5.18
CA TRP A 25 8.79 16.23 -4.47
C TRP A 25 8.29 14.83 -4.16
N ARG A 26 7.02 14.71 -3.76
CA ARG A 26 6.35 13.42 -3.56
C ARG A 26 6.27 12.61 -4.86
N GLU A 27 5.88 13.24 -5.97
CA GLU A 27 5.86 12.62 -7.29
C GLU A 27 7.25 12.12 -7.70
N LYS A 28 8.30 12.92 -7.49
CA LYS A 28 9.69 12.49 -7.77
C LYS A 28 10.14 11.32 -6.88
N ALA A 29 9.72 11.28 -5.62
CA ALA A 29 10.02 10.18 -4.72
C ALA A 29 9.27 8.88 -5.12
N LEU A 30 8.10 9.01 -5.75
CA LEU A 30 7.28 7.89 -6.23
C LEU A 30 7.65 7.42 -7.65
N ALA A 31 8.22 8.31 -8.48
CA ALA A 31 8.38 8.09 -9.91
C ALA A 31 9.24 6.89 -10.31
N PHE A 32 10.02 6.30 -9.40
CA PHE A 32 10.80 5.09 -9.70
C PHE A 32 11.22 4.32 -8.45
N ASP A 33 10.24 3.80 -7.69
CA ASP A 33 10.55 2.81 -6.64
C ASP A 33 10.36 1.37 -7.18
N PRO A 34 11.46 0.66 -7.54
CA PRO A 34 11.38 -0.69 -8.08
C PRO A 34 10.77 -1.68 -7.08
N VAL A 35 10.94 -1.44 -5.77
CA VAL A 35 10.39 -2.30 -4.71
C VAL A 35 8.88 -2.14 -4.64
N THR A 36 8.37 -0.92 -4.80
CA THR A 36 6.92 -0.68 -4.85
C THR A 36 6.28 -1.26 -6.11
N HIS A 37 6.99 -1.21 -7.25
CA HIS A 37 6.55 -1.87 -8.48
C HIS A 37 6.52 -3.40 -8.34
N GLU A 38 7.57 -4.01 -7.81
CA GLU A 38 7.63 -5.46 -7.52
C GLU A 38 6.52 -5.88 -6.55
N ALA A 39 6.34 -5.13 -5.46
CA ALA A 39 5.26 -5.36 -4.49
C ALA A 39 3.89 -5.36 -5.15
N ARG A 40 3.65 -4.42 -6.08
CA ARG A 40 2.41 -4.33 -6.84
C ARG A 40 2.20 -5.55 -7.74
N GLU A 41 3.21 -5.96 -8.49
CA GLU A 41 3.12 -7.14 -9.37
C GLU A 41 2.84 -8.42 -8.58
N LEU A 42 3.49 -8.58 -7.41
CA LEU A 42 3.23 -9.70 -6.50
C LEU A 42 1.78 -9.70 -6.00
N LEU A 43 1.25 -8.54 -5.62
CA LEU A 43 -0.14 -8.39 -5.17
C LEU A 43 -1.14 -8.65 -6.30
N LEU A 44 -0.85 -8.19 -7.52
CA LEU A 44 -1.69 -8.46 -8.70
C LEU A 44 -1.74 -9.95 -9.02
N ARG A 45 -0.60 -10.63 -8.91
CA ARG A 45 -0.51 -12.08 -9.06
C ARG A 45 -1.33 -12.82 -8.00
N GLU A 46 -1.16 -12.47 -6.73
CA GLU A 46 -1.94 -13.05 -5.62
C GLU A 46 -3.44 -12.78 -5.77
N ARG A 47 -3.83 -11.61 -6.28
CA ARG A 47 -5.23 -11.30 -6.59
C ARG A 47 -5.79 -12.18 -7.72
N ALA A 48 -5.01 -12.43 -8.76
CA ALA A 48 -5.46 -13.18 -9.93
C ALA A 48 -5.52 -14.70 -9.69
N ALA A 49 -4.46 -15.25 -9.12
CA ALA A 49 -4.32 -16.68 -8.86
C ALA A 49 -3.34 -16.91 -7.69
N PRO A 50 -3.84 -17.00 -6.44
CA PRO A 50 -3.00 -17.34 -5.30
C PRO A 50 -2.46 -18.77 -5.46
N VAL A 51 -1.14 -18.91 -5.47
CA VAL A 51 -0.46 -20.21 -5.58
C VAL A 51 0.18 -20.55 -4.24
N PRO A 52 0.03 -21.78 -3.72
CA PRO A 52 0.72 -22.18 -2.51
C PRO A 52 2.24 -22.16 -2.74
N LEU A 53 3.01 -21.61 -1.79
CA LEU A 53 4.48 -21.59 -1.83
C LEU A 53 5.11 -20.69 -2.92
N CYS A 54 4.36 -19.76 -3.53
CA CYS A 54 4.97 -18.73 -4.38
C CYS A 54 5.65 -17.62 -3.56
N PRO A 55 6.66 -16.93 -4.12
CA PRO A 55 7.23 -15.73 -3.51
C PRO A 55 6.13 -14.69 -3.30
N THR A 56 6.14 -14.08 -2.12
CA THR A 56 5.14 -13.08 -1.68
C THR A 56 5.84 -11.83 -1.15
N LEU A 57 5.07 -10.84 -0.72
CA LEU A 57 5.56 -9.61 -0.12
C LEU A 57 6.47 -9.87 1.09
N GLY A 58 7.78 -9.71 0.89
CA GLY A 58 8.78 -9.66 1.96
C GLY A 58 8.74 -8.39 2.83
N PRO A 59 9.54 -8.34 3.92
CA PRO A 59 9.56 -7.22 4.85
C PRO A 59 9.89 -5.87 4.21
N GLU A 60 10.80 -5.86 3.22
CA GLU A 60 11.19 -4.65 2.49
C GLU A 60 10.02 -4.06 1.69
N HIS A 61 9.23 -4.91 1.03
CA HIS A 61 8.03 -4.50 0.32
C HIS A 61 7.03 -3.83 1.27
N TRP A 62 6.80 -4.42 2.45
CA TRP A 62 5.90 -3.84 3.45
C TRP A 62 6.37 -2.50 3.96
N ALA A 63 7.66 -2.36 4.28
CA ALA A 63 8.23 -1.11 4.76
C ALA A 63 8.07 0.01 3.71
N ARG A 64 8.26 -0.30 2.42
CA ARG A 64 8.08 0.67 1.32
C ARG A 64 6.62 1.03 1.11
N LEU A 65 5.73 0.04 1.08
CA LEU A 65 4.30 0.28 0.98
C LEU A 65 3.77 1.10 2.15
N GLU A 66 4.27 0.88 3.37
CA GLU A 66 3.91 1.66 4.55
C GLU A 66 4.46 3.09 4.51
N ALA A 67 5.68 3.27 4.00
CA ALA A 67 6.32 4.59 3.87
C ALA A 67 5.57 5.52 2.91
N VAL A 68 4.91 4.98 1.88
CA VAL A 68 4.12 5.77 0.92
C VAL A 68 2.70 6.07 1.41
N GLN A 69 2.24 5.45 2.51
CA GLN A 69 0.91 5.71 3.06
C GLN A 69 0.86 7.04 3.81
N PRO A 70 -0.16 7.88 3.54
CA PRO A 70 -0.45 9.03 4.38
C PRO A 70 -0.75 8.59 5.82
N SER A 71 -0.35 9.41 6.80
CA SER A 71 -0.54 9.14 8.23
C SER A 71 -1.98 8.78 8.59
N TRP A 72 -2.97 9.45 8.00
CA TRP A 72 -4.39 9.21 8.25
C TRP A 72 -4.94 7.87 7.69
N ARG A 73 -4.22 7.19 6.79
CA ARG A 73 -4.58 5.85 6.29
C ARG A 73 -3.80 4.72 6.93
N ARG A 74 -2.77 5.01 7.73
CA ARG A 74 -1.86 3.98 8.28
C ARG A 74 -2.59 2.87 9.02
N HIS A 75 -3.56 3.22 9.87
CA HIS A 75 -4.35 2.22 10.60
C HIS A 75 -5.15 1.29 9.66
N GLY A 76 -5.71 1.82 8.58
CA GLY A 76 -6.42 1.01 7.58
C GLY A 76 -5.48 0.10 6.79
N PHE A 77 -4.28 0.60 6.46
CA PHE A 77 -3.24 -0.17 5.80
C PHE A 77 -2.69 -1.29 6.70
N GLU A 78 -2.43 -1.01 7.97
CA GLU A 78 -1.97 -2.00 8.94
C GLU A 78 -2.99 -3.13 9.12
N ALA A 79 -4.29 -2.78 9.23
CA ALA A 79 -5.35 -3.79 9.28
C ALA A 79 -5.39 -4.66 8.01
N ALA A 80 -5.21 -4.06 6.82
CA ALA A 80 -5.17 -4.82 5.56
C ALA A 80 -3.93 -5.73 5.47
N ARG A 81 -2.77 -5.25 5.92
CA ARG A 81 -1.53 -6.03 6.03
C ARG A 81 -1.72 -7.25 6.94
N THR A 82 -2.28 -7.05 8.13
CA THR A 82 -2.54 -8.15 9.08
C THR A 82 -3.45 -9.21 8.46
N ARG A 83 -4.57 -8.79 7.83
CA ARG A 83 -5.48 -9.73 7.14
C ARG A 83 -4.81 -10.48 6.01
N TYR A 84 -3.94 -9.82 5.24
CA TYR A 84 -3.17 -10.48 4.18
C TYR A 84 -2.22 -11.53 4.75
N VAL A 85 -1.47 -11.19 5.81
CA VAL A 85 -0.53 -12.11 6.46
C VAL A 85 -1.28 -13.28 7.09
N GLU A 86 -2.42 -13.05 7.74
CA GLU A 86 -3.27 -14.10 8.29
C GLU A 86 -3.81 -15.02 7.19
N ALA A 87 -4.36 -14.45 6.11
CA ALA A 87 -4.86 -15.22 4.98
C ALA A 87 -3.75 -16.07 4.34
N ARG A 88 -2.55 -15.50 4.18
CA ARG A 88 -1.42 -16.20 3.59
C ARG A 88 -0.85 -17.28 4.52
N ASN A 89 -0.77 -17.01 5.82
CA ASN A 89 -0.35 -17.99 6.81
C ASN A 89 -1.31 -19.17 6.85
N ALA A 90 -2.63 -18.93 6.85
CA ALA A 90 -3.64 -19.97 6.76
C ALA A 90 -3.52 -20.76 5.45
N PHE A 91 -3.27 -20.08 4.33
CA PHE A 91 -3.05 -20.71 3.03
C PHE A 91 -1.78 -21.57 2.94
N SER A 92 -0.73 -21.22 3.70
CA SER A 92 0.50 -22.02 3.80
C SER A 92 0.47 -23.12 4.87
N ARG A 93 -0.39 -22.99 5.88
CA ARG A 93 -0.54 -23.94 7.00
C ARG A 93 -1.89 -24.63 6.91
N SER A 94 -1.99 -25.72 6.18
CA SER A 94 -3.01 -26.72 6.51
C SER A 94 -2.49 -28.12 6.15
N GLU A 95 -1.62 -28.65 6.99
CA GLU A 95 -1.45 -30.09 7.11
C GLU A 95 -2.52 -30.53 8.12
N ILE A 96 -3.60 -31.14 7.63
CA ILE A 96 -4.67 -31.70 8.47
C ILE A 96 -4.65 -33.21 8.21
N ASP A 97 -4.41 -34.01 9.25
CA ASP A 97 -4.35 -35.48 9.15
C ASP A 97 -3.32 -36.05 8.13
N GLY A 98 -2.23 -35.32 7.87
CA GLY A 98 -1.21 -35.73 6.89
C GLY A 98 -1.61 -35.50 5.42
N GLU A 99 -2.80 -34.92 5.19
CA GLU A 99 -3.27 -34.45 3.90
C GLU A 99 -3.07 -32.93 3.77
N LEU A 100 -2.52 -32.51 2.64
CA LEU A 100 -2.21 -31.11 2.37
C LEU A 100 -3.49 -30.38 1.92
N TYR A 101 -4.17 -29.75 2.87
CA TYR A 101 -5.34 -28.93 2.60
C TYR A 101 -4.88 -27.52 2.17
N TYR A 102 -5.53 -26.94 1.17
CA TYR A 102 -5.30 -25.54 0.82
C TYR A 102 -6.62 -24.79 1.01
N PRO A 103 -6.70 -23.86 1.99
CA PRO A 103 -7.91 -23.11 2.21
C PRO A 103 -8.23 -22.21 1.01
N ASN A 104 -9.49 -21.76 0.95
CA ASN A 104 -10.06 -21.08 -0.21
C ASN A 104 -9.15 -19.94 -0.73
N PRO A 105 -8.63 -20.03 -1.97
CA PRO A 105 -7.76 -19.00 -2.56
C PRO A 105 -8.44 -17.63 -2.64
N ALA A 106 -9.77 -17.58 -2.68
CA ALA A 106 -10.51 -16.31 -2.70
C ALA A 106 -10.23 -15.42 -1.48
N VAL A 107 -9.85 -16.00 -0.34
CA VAL A 107 -9.53 -15.24 0.88
C VAL A 107 -8.21 -14.47 0.70
N VAL A 108 -7.19 -15.13 0.13
CA VAL A 108 -5.90 -14.50 -0.18
C VAL A 108 -6.08 -13.45 -1.28
N ALA A 109 -6.83 -13.77 -2.33
CA ALA A 109 -7.11 -12.83 -3.41
C ALA A 109 -7.86 -11.57 -2.92
N GLY A 110 -8.84 -11.75 -2.03
CA GLY A 110 -9.58 -10.66 -1.40
C GLY A 110 -8.70 -9.79 -0.50
N ALA A 111 -7.82 -10.39 0.29
CA ALA A 111 -6.89 -9.66 1.12
C ALA A 111 -5.83 -8.90 0.30
N ALA A 112 -5.28 -9.52 -0.75
CA ALA A 112 -4.38 -8.86 -1.71
C ALA A 112 -5.05 -7.67 -2.40
N HIS A 113 -6.32 -7.81 -2.78
CA HIS A 113 -7.11 -6.72 -3.34
C HIS A 113 -7.30 -5.54 -2.36
N GLN A 114 -7.53 -5.80 -1.07
CA GLN A 114 -7.63 -4.74 -0.07
C GLN A 114 -6.34 -3.92 0.05
N VAL A 115 -5.18 -4.60 0.03
CA VAL A 115 -3.88 -3.92 0.04
C VAL A 115 -3.70 -3.08 -1.24
N LEU A 116 -4.01 -3.64 -2.41
CA LEU A 116 -3.94 -2.93 -3.70
C LEU A 116 -4.79 -1.65 -3.72
N VAL A 117 -6.04 -1.71 -3.26
CA VAL A 117 -6.94 -0.55 -3.24
C VAL A 117 -6.38 0.58 -2.37
N LEU A 118 -5.69 0.24 -1.27
CA LEU A 118 -5.07 1.22 -0.39
C LEU A 118 -3.77 1.80 -0.96
N THR A 119 -3.12 1.10 -1.89
CA THR A 119 -1.88 1.54 -2.54
C THR A 119 -2.10 2.24 -3.88
N GLU A 120 -3.15 1.90 -4.65
CA GLU A 120 -3.41 2.44 -6.00
C GLU A 120 -4.13 3.79 -6.00
N ARG A 121 -4.65 4.25 -4.85
CA ARG A 121 -5.45 5.49 -4.76
C ARG A 121 -4.61 6.76 -4.61
N PHE A 122 -3.38 6.78 -5.13
CA PHE A 122 -2.47 7.92 -5.20
C PHE A 122 -1.76 7.99 -6.54
#